data_AF-A0A8T7FTT3-F1
#
_entry.id   AF-A0A8T7FTT3-F1
#
_cell.length_a   1.000
_cell.length_b   1.000
_cell.length_c   1.000
_cell.angle_alpha   90.00
_cell.angle_beta   90.00
_cell.angle_gamma   90.00
#
_symmetry.space_group_name_H-M   'P 1'
#
loop_
_entity.id
_entity.type
_entity.pdbx_description
1 polymer ?
#
loop_
_entity_poly.entity_id
_entity_poly.type
_entity_poly.pdbx_seq_one_letter_code
_entity_poly.pdbx_strand_id
1 'polypeptide(L)'
;MAGVETRCRAAGTRKPASPLLVKRPDARNALAVVVTGDRGLAGAYNSNVIRFTAQKFDQYPVPVKYIAVGRKGRDLLFRRRKDVIAEFSNLPAAPTFLDVSAIGRLAVDEYNKGNVDEVFLVYTDFINMGRQVATLKKLLPLELEGEGLVEDFAHKPSTGPTAAYEYEPDQRELLDQIIPRFTALQVYQAILESQASEHAARMIAMRNATDNAKELVGALQLVYNKVRQQTITNDILDIVGGAEALAAK
;
A
#
# COMPACT_ATOMS: atom_id res chain seq x y z
N MET A 1 -13.97 -66.75 21.47
CA MET A 1 -14.80 -65.68 20.90
C MET A 1 -13.88 -64.51 20.59
N ALA A 2 -13.71 -64.25 19.29
CA ALA A 2 -12.66 -63.43 18.72
C ALA A 2 -12.83 -61.94 19.02
N GLY A 3 -11.71 -61.27 19.31
CA GLY A 3 -11.63 -59.82 19.42
C GLY A 3 -11.91 -59.16 18.08
N VAL A 4 -12.77 -58.14 18.11
CA VAL A 4 -13.10 -57.33 16.95
C VAL A 4 -12.04 -56.23 16.83
N GLU A 5 -11.11 -56.43 15.90
CA GLU A 5 -10.18 -55.40 15.45
C GLU A 5 -10.95 -54.31 14.69
N THR A 6 -11.13 -53.15 15.31
CA THR A 6 -11.62 -51.95 14.64
C THR A 6 -10.52 -51.40 13.73
N ARG A 7 -10.55 -51.79 12.45
CA ARG A 7 -9.71 -51.19 11.40
C ARG A 7 -10.09 -49.72 11.19
N CYS A 8 -9.30 -48.82 11.75
CA CYS A 8 -9.31 -47.40 11.39
C CYS A 8 -8.80 -47.26 9.95
N ARG A 9 -9.72 -47.07 8.99
CA ARG A 9 -9.36 -46.69 7.61
C ARG A 9 -8.86 -45.24 7.64
N ALA A 10 -7.58 -45.09 7.33
CA ALA A 10 -6.91 -43.81 7.13
C ALA A 10 -7.73 -42.90 6.20
N ALA A 11 -8.04 -41.70 6.70
CA ALA A 11 -8.67 -40.64 5.93
C ALA A 11 -7.82 -40.32 4.70
N GLY A 12 -8.47 -40.31 3.54
CA GLY A 12 -7.86 -40.09 2.24
C GLY A 12 -7.07 -38.79 2.16
N THR A 13 -5.89 -38.90 1.56
CA THR A 13 -5.04 -37.82 1.08
C THR A 13 -5.86 -36.74 0.35
N ARG A 14 -6.06 -35.58 0.98
CA ARG A 14 -6.55 -34.36 0.31
C ARG A 14 -5.48 -33.92 -0.70
N LYS A 15 -5.62 -34.33 -1.96
CA LYS A 15 -4.92 -33.64 -3.06
C LYS A 15 -5.36 -32.17 -3.02
N PRO A 16 -4.44 -31.19 -2.97
CA PRO A 16 -4.84 -29.80 -2.98
C PRO A 16 -5.61 -29.48 -4.25
N ALA A 17 -6.72 -28.76 -4.10
CA ALA A 17 -7.72 -28.58 -5.14
C ALA A 17 -7.33 -27.59 -6.25
N SER A 18 -6.30 -26.75 -6.04
CA SER A 18 -5.77 -25.83 -7.06
C SER A 18 -4.29 -25.51 -6.79
N PRO A 19 -3.44 -25.32 -7.82
CA PRO A 19 -2.04 -24.89 -7.68
C PRO A 19 -1.86 -23.57 -6.89
N LEU A 20 -2.91 -22.75 -6.83
CA LEU A 20 -2.93 -21.45 -6.14
C LEU A 20 -3.07 -21.55 -4.61
N LEU A 21 -3.41 -22.74 -4.10
CA LEU A 21 -3.54 -23.04 -2.66
C LEU A 21 -2.32 -23.81 -2.11
N VAL A 22 -1.45 -24.33 -2.98
CA VAL A 22 -0.30 -25.13 -2.55
C VAL A 22 0.90 -24.24 -2.38
N LYS A 23 1.42 -24.18 -1.15
CA LYS A 23 2.75 -23.64 -0.93
C LYS A 23 3.78 -24.53 -1.63
N ARG A 24 4.50 -23.95 -2.59
CA ARG A 24 5.62 -24.64 -3.23
C ARG A 24 6.77 -24.72 -2.22
N PRO A 25 7.34 -25.92 -1.96
CA PRO A 25 8.36 -26.09 -0.93
C PRO A 25 9.66 -25.35 -1.25
N ASP A 26 9.97 -25.17 -2.54
CA ASP A 26 11.15 -24.45 -3.03
C ASP A 26 10.72 -23.13 -3.70
N ALA A 27 10.38 -22.11 -2.91
CA ALA A 27 10.19 -20.78 -3.46
C ALA A 27 11.52 -20.28 -4.05
N ARG A 28 11.55 -19.96 -5.34
CA ARG A 28 12.74 -19.48 -6.06
C ARG A 28 12.66 -18.00 -6.39
N ASN A 29 11.45 -17.49 -6.64
CA ASN A 29 11.21 -16.09 -6.98
C ASN A 29 9.97 -15.56 -6.27
N ALA A 30 10.05 -14.33 -5.76
CA ALA A 30 8.91 -13.61 -5.20
C ALA A 30 8.49 -12.44 -6.08
N LEU A 31 7.20 -12.09 -6.03
CA LEU A 31 6.62 -10.93 -6.68
C LEU A 31 6.08 -9.97 -5.63
N ALA A 32 6.45 -8.70 -5.69
CA ALA A 32 5.94 -7.65 -4.83
C ALA A 32 5.17 -6.61 -5.67
N VAL A 33 3.86 -6.54 -5.49
CA VAL A 33 3.01 -5.46 -6.00
C VAL A 33 3.10 -4.31 -5.02
N VAL A 34 3.67 -3.18 -5.42
CA VAL A 34 3.90 -2.03 -4.53
C VAL A 34 3.01 -0.88 -4.95
N VAL A 35 2.08 -0.51 -4.07
CA VAL A 35 1.12 0.57 -4.29
C VAL A 35 1.64 1.87 -3.69
N THR A 36 1.79 2.89 -4.54
CA THR A 36 2.25 4.22 -4.18
C THR A 36 1.41 5.30 -4.85
N GLY A 37 1.57 6.54 -4.42
CA GLY A 37 0.92 7.68 -5.05
C GLY A 37 1.59 8.09 -6.36
N ASP A 38 0.80 8.62 -7.29
CA ASP A 38 1.33 9.27 -8.49
C ASP A 38 1.86 10.67 -8.20
N ARG A 39 1.26 11.36 -7.23
CA ARG A 39 1.54 12.76 -6.91
C ARG A 39 2.40 12.90 -5.66
N GLY A 40 3.05 14.05 -5.54
CA GLY A 40 3.80 14.44 -4.36
C GLY A 40 2.91 15.08 -3.29
N LEU A 41 3.56 15.75 -2.34
CA LEU A 41 2.94 16.57 -1.31
C LEU A 41 2.01 15.83 -0.34
N ALA A 42 2.09 14.51 -0.28
CA ALA A 42 1.37 13.65 0.66
C ALA A 42 2.17 13.38 1.95
N GLY A 43 2.99 14.34 2.39
CA GLY A 43 3.88 14.17 3.53
C GLY A 43 4.81 12.95 3.38
N ALA A 44 4.86 12.11 4.41
CA ALA A 44 5.70 10.90 4.44
C ALA A 44 5.03 9.65 3.84
N TYR A 45 3.86 9.77 3.20
CA TYR A 45 3.11 8.63 2.66
C TYR A 45 3.96 7.74 1.74
N ASN A 46 4.47 8.31 0.65
CA ASN A 46 5.24 7.55 -0.36
C ASN A 46 6.54 7.00 0.22
N SER A 47 7.24 7.79 1.05
CA SER A 47 8.52 7.36 1.64
C SER A 47 8.33 6.25 2.67
N ASN A 48 7.23 6.23 3.42
CA ASN A 48 6.92 5.19 4.37
C ASN A 48 6.69 3.84 3.68
N VAL A 49 5.84 3.80 2.63
CA VAL A 49 5.59 2.56 1.87
C VAL A 49 6.88 2.04 1.26
N ILE A 50 7.62 2.90 0.58
CA ILE A 50 8.91 2.59 -0.02
C ILE A 50 9.90 2.00 1.00
N ARG A 51 10.01 2.64 2.17
CA ARG A 51 10.95 2.22 3.21
C ARG A 51 10.53 0.87 3.77
N PHE A 52 9.23 0.67 3.97
CA PHE A 52 8.68 -0.61 4.40
C PHE A 52 8.93 -1.72 3.38
N THR A 53 8.70 -1.46 2.08
CA THR A 53 9.04 -2.39 1.00
C THR A 53 10.52 -2.76 1.02
N ALA A 54 11.40 -1.77 1.13
CA ALA A 54 12.85 -2.00 1.19
C ALA A 54 13.22 -2.85 2.41
N GLN A 55 12.70 -2.55 3.59
CA GLN A 55 12.95 -3.32 4.81
C GLN A 55 12.50 -4.77 4.71
N LYS A 56 11.38 -5.04 4.02
CA LYS A 56 10.87 -6.41 3.85
C LYS A 56 11.58 -7.19 2.75
N PHE A 57 11.96 -6.53 1.66
CA PHE A 57 12.44 -7.22 0.46
C PHE A 57 13.94 -7.08 0.16
N ASP A 58 14.67 -6.15 0.77
CA ASP A 58 16.12 -6.02 0.52
C ASP A 58 16.92 -7.20 1.10
N GLN A 59 16.42 -7.83 2.17
CA GLN A 59 17.02 -9.01 2.81
C GLN A 59 16.20 -10.29 2.57
N TYR A 60 15.33 -10.28 1.57
CA TYR A 60 14.50 -11.45 1.28
C TYR A 60 15.36 -12.59 0.74
N PRO A 61 15.11 -13.85 1.14
CA PRO A 61 15.98 -14.99 0.79
C PRO A 61 15.96 -15.33 -0.70
N VAL A 62 14.94 -14.88 -1.45
CA VAL A 62 14.78 -15.16 -2.88
C VAL A 62 14.74 -13.86 -3.69
N PRO A 63 15.18 -13.87 -4.96
CA PRO A 63 15.01 -12.75 -5.88
C PRO A 63 13.57 -12.24 -5.92
N VAL A 64 13.42 -10.92 -5.82
CA VAL A 64 12.11 -10.25 -5.79
C VAL A 64 11.94 -9.44 -7.08
N LYS A 65 10.89 -9.75 -7.82
CA LYS A 65 10.37 -8.96 -8.94
C LYS A 65 9.31 -8.00 -8.42
N TYR A 66 9.15 -6.86 -9.07
CA TYR A 66 8.24 -5.81 -8.63
C TYR A 66 7.22 -5.45 -9.71
N ILE A 67 5.98 -5.23 -9.28
CA ILE A 67 4.97 -4.49 -10.06
C ILE A 67 4.79 -3.15 -9.37
N ALA A 68 5.11 -2.07 -10.08
CA ALA A 68 4.99 -0.72 -9.55
C ALA A 68 3.61 -0.16 -9.87
N VAL A 69 2.82 0.13 -8.84
CA VAL A 69 1.55 0.86 -8.97
C VAL A 69 1.79 2.28 -8.45
N GLY A 70 1.65 3.24 -9.35
CA GLY A 70 1.94 4.66 -9.09
C GLY A 70 3.36 5.10 -9.47
N ARG A 71 3.47 6.36 -9.90
CA ARG A 71 4.69 6.97 -10.42
C ARG A 71 5.84 7.02 -9.39
N LYS A 72 5.54 7.31 -8.12
CA LYS A 72 6.58 7.49 -7.08
C LYS A 72 7.30 6.19 -6.74
N GLY A 73 6.58 5.08 -6.66
CA GLY A 73 7.14 3.75 -6.45
C GLY A 73 8.02 3.33 -7.61
N ARG A 74 7.51 3.47 -8.85
CA ARG A 74 8.28 3.20 -10.06
C ARG A 74 9.61 3.95 -10.10
N ASP A 75 9.56 5.28 -9.99
CA ASP A 75 10.74 6.13 -10.12
C ASP A 75 11.83 5.76 -9.11
N LEU A 76 11.43 5.28 -7.93
CA LEU A 76 12.37 4.86 -6.91
C LEU A 76 12.90 3.44 -7.14
N LEU A 77 12.04 2.49 -7.51
CA LEU A 77 12.44 1.12 -7.83
C LEU A 77 13.47 1.10 -8.97
N PHE A 78 13.23 1.90 -10.02
CA PHE A 78 14.19 2.09 -11.11
C PHE A 78 15.49 2.73 -10.65
N ARG A 79 15.44 3.79 -9.83
CA ARG A 79 16.65 4.41 -9.26
C ARG A 79 17.47 3.43 -8.42
N ARG A 80 16.82 2.47 -7.76
CA ARG A 80 17.45 1.40 -6.98
C ARG A 80 17.85 0.18 -7.80
N ARG A 81 17.69 0.21 -9.13
CA ARG A 81 17.97 -0.91 -10.06
C ARG A 81 17.27 -2.22 -9.65
N LYS A 82 16.05 -2.12 -9.14
CA LYS A 82 15.21 -3.29 -8.82
C LYS A 82 14.56 -3.83 -10.11
N ASP A 83 14.28 -5.12 -10.13
CA ASP A 83 13.65 -5.80 -11.27
C ASP A 83 12.15 -5.50 -11.31
N VAL A 84 11.73 -4.54 -12.12
CA VAL A 84 10.32 -4.15 -12.28
C VAL A 84 9.78 -4.74 -13.57
N ILE A 85 8.83 -5.66 -13.47
CA ILE A 85 8.26 -6.38 -14.62
C ILE A 85 7.12 -5.62 -15.30
N ALA A 86 6.41 -4.79 -14.53
CA ALA A 86 5.29 -4.01 -15.03
C ALA A 86 5.07 -2.76 -14.18
N GLU A 87 4.48 -1.76 -14.83
CA GLU A 87 4.16 -0.47 -14.24
C GLU A 87 2.71 -0.11 -14.58
N PHE A 88 1.99 0.35 -13.56
CA PHE A 88 0.65 0.92 -13.69
C PHE A 88 0.66 2.29 -13.04
N SER A 89 0.83 3.34 -13.84
CA SER A 89 0.86 4.73 -13.36
C SER A 89 -0.30 5.55 -13.93
N ASN A 90 -0.61 6.67 -13.27
CA ASN A 90 -1.73 7.55 -13.61
C ASN A 90 -3.09 6.85 -13.53
N LEU A 91 -3.33 6.15 -12.42
CA LEU A 91 -4.67 5.60 -12.18
C LEU A 91 -5.69 6.74 -12.03
N PRO A 92 -6.93 6.56 -12.50
CA PRO A 92 -7.99 7.53 -12.26
C PRO A 92 -8.18 7.79 -10.75
N ALA A 93 -8.67 8.99 -10.41
CA ALA A 93 -8.94 9.35 -9.01
C ALA A 93 -9.98 8.42 -8.35
N ALA A 94 -10.90 7.89 -9.15
CA ALA A 94 -11.81 6.81 -8.77
C ALA A 94 -11.57 5.65 -9.75
N PRO A 95 -10.63 4.74 -9.45
CA PRO A 95 -10.31 3.63 -10.33
C PRO A 95 -11.48 2.65 -10.32
N THR A 96 -11.82 2.11 -11.49
CA THR A 96 -12.79 1.03 -11.59
C THR A 96 -12.10 -0.32 -11.40
N PHE A 97 -12.88 -1.37 -11.12
CA PHE A 97 -12.33 -2.73 -11.04
C PHE A 97 -11.64 -3.13 -12.35
N LEU A 98 -12.12 -2.67 -13.51
CA LEU A 98 -11.52 -3.01 -14.80
C LEU A 98 -10.10 -2.45 -14.93
N ASP A 99 -9.88 -1.20 -14.51
CA ASP A 99 -8.58 -0.52 -14.55
C ASP A 99 -7.51 -1.27 -13.74
N VAL A 100 -7.93 -1.84 -12.60
CA VAL A 100 -7.04 -2.51 -11.64
C VAL A 100 -6.93 -4.01 -11.89
N SER A 101 -7.96 -4.64 -12.46
CA SER A 101 -8.02 -6.10 -12.65
C SER A 101 -6.84 -6.65 -13.44
N ALA A 102 -6.26 -5.85 -14.35
CA ALA A 102 -5.06 -6.20 -15.09
C ALA A 102 -3.85 -6.46 -14.18
N ILE A 103 -3.71 -5.72 -13.08
CA ILE A 103 -2.62 -5.90 -12.10
C ILE A 103 -2.74 -7.26 -11.41
N GLY A 104 -3.96 -7.57 -10.93
CA GLY A 104 -4.23 -8.85 -10.26
C GLY A 104 -4.07 -10.04 -11.22
N ARG A 105 -4.58 -9.92 -12.45
CA ARG A 105 -4.42 -10.95 -13.49
C ARG A 105 -2.96 -11.19 -13.82
N LEU A 106 -2.17 -10.14 -14.03
CA LEU A 106 -0.74 -10.27 -14.32
C LEU A 106 -0.01 -11.01 -13.18
N ALA A 107 -0.31 -10.67 -11.93
CA ALA A 107 0.31 -11.34 -10.78
C ALA A 107 -0.06 -12.84 -10.71
N VAL A 108 -1.31 -13.19 -11.00
CA VAL A 108 -1.78 -14.58 -11.07
C VAL A 108 -1.15 -15.32 -12.26
N ASP A 109 -1.04 -14.68 -13.42
CA ASP A 109 -0.45 -15.28 -14.62
C ASP A 109 1.02 -15.60 -14.43
N GLU A 110 1.78 -14.71 -13.78
CA GLU A 110 3.20 -14.97 -13.46
C GLU A 110 3.36 -16.15 -12.49
N TYR A 111 2.43 -16.31 -11.54
CA TYR A 111 2.43 -17.46 -10.63
C TYR A 111 2.09 -18.77 -11.36
N ASN A 112 1.07 -18.74 -12.21
CA ASN A 112 0.63 -19.90 -13.00
C ASN A 112 1.70 -20.37 -13.99
N LYS A 113 2.45 -19.44 -14.61
CA LYS A 113 3.59 -19.76 -15.48
C LYS A 113 4.78 -20.36 -14.73
N GLY A 114 4.80 -20.26 -13.40
CA GLY A 114 5.93 -20.70 -12.57
C GLY A 114 7.10 -19.73 -12.55
N ASN A 115 6.90 -18.49 -13.01
CA ASN A 115 7.94 -17.45 -12.96
C ASN A 115 8.14 -16.93 -11.54
N VAL A 116 7.09 -16.97 -10.71
CA VAL A 116 7.07 -16.57 -9.30
C VAL A 116 6.34 -17.63 -8.47
N ASP A 117 6.78 -17.80 -7.24
CA ASP A 117 6.25 -18.80 -6.30
C ASP A 117 5.52 -18.17 -5.12
N GLU A 118 5.73 -16.88 -4.88
CA GLU A 118 5.03 -16.10 -3.86
C GLU A 118 4.68 -14.71 -4.40
N VAL A 119 3.47 -14.25 -4.11
CA VAL A 119 3.00 -12.91 -4.49
C VAL A 119 2.60 -12.16 -3.24
N PHE A 120 3.20 -10.98 -3.07
CA PHE A 120 2.96 -10.05 -1.98
C PHE A 120 2.38 -8.75 -2.51
N LEU A 121 1.55 -8.11 -1.71
CA LEU A 121 0.97 -6.80 -1.93
C LEU A 121 1.42 -5.88 -0.80
N VAL A 122 2.14 -4.83 -1.17
CA VAL A 122 2.52 -3.74 -0.27
C VAL A 122 1.62 -2.56 -0.57
N TYR A 123 0.86 -2.14 0.43
CA TYR A 123 -0.08 -1.04 0.30
C TYR A 123 -0.15 -0.28 1.62
N THR A 124 -0.90 0.83 1.64
CA THR A 124 -1.13 1.56 2.88
C THR A 124 -2.54 1.33 3.38
N ASP A 125 -2.64 0.75 4.57
CA ASP A 125 -3.90 0.52 5.25
C ASP A 125 -4.42 1.83 5.88
N PHE A 126 -5.68 2.13 5.59
CA PHE A 126 -6.37 3.32 6.05
C PHE A 126 -7.10 3.01 7.37
N ILE A 127 -6.44 3.29 8.50
CA ILE A 127 -7.08 3.12 9.82
C ILE A 127 -7.96 4.34 10.12
N ASN A 128 -7.39 5.54 10.03
CA ASN A 128 -8.11 6.80 10.19
C ASN A 128 -7.33 7.96 9.54
N MET A 129 -7.86 9.18 9.64
CA MET A 129 -7.23 10.37 9.05
C MET A 129 -5.81 10.65 9.57
N GLY A 130 -5.49 10.33 10.83
CA GLY A 130 -4.17 10.59 11.42
C GLY A 130 -3.20 9.41 11.37
N ARG A 131 -3.70 8.19 11.09
CA ARG A 131 -2.93 6.95 11.12
C ARG A 131 -3.13 6.17 9.83
N GLN A 132 -2.09 6.15 9.01
CA GLN A 132 -1.96 5.31 7.83
C GLN A 132 -0.73 4.42 8.00
N VAL A 133 -0.89 3.10 7.81
CA VAL A 133 0.17 2.13 8.10
C VAL A 133 0.51 1.38 6.82
N ALA A 134 1.80 1.35 6.47
CA ALA A 134 2.27 0.51 5.36
C ALA A 134 2.21 -0.97 5.80
N THR A 135 1.47 -1.77 5.05
CA THR A 135 1.18 -3.17 5.39
C THR A 135 1.60 -4.08 4.24
N LEU A 136 2.06 -5.28 4.60
CA LEU A 136 2.37 -6.36 3.67
C LEU A 136 1.25 -7.40 3.77
N LYS A 137 0.58 -7.69 2.66
CA LYS A 137 -0.38 -8.78 2.55
C LYS A 137 0.11 -9.81 1.55
N LYS A 138 0.06 -11.08 1.90
CA LYS A 138 0.36 -12.17 0.97
C LYS A 138 -0.89 -12.48 0.14
N LEU A 139 -0.75 -12.43 -1.18
CA LEU A 139 -1.84 -12.71 -2.12
C LEU A 139 -1.82 -14.17 -2.57
N LEU A 140 -0.65 -14.69 -2.90
CA LEU A 140 -0.45 -16.07 -3.34
C LEU A 140 0.81 -16.67 -2.71
N PRO A 141 0.82 -17.97 -2.39
CA PRO A 141 -0.35 -18.85 -2.27
C PRO A 141 -1.35 -18.31 -1.25
N LEU A 142 -2.65 -18.56 -1.49
CA LEU A 142 -3.70 -18.15 -0.57
C LEU A 142 -3.60 -18.94 0.74
N GLU A 143 -3.34 -18.24 1.84
CA GLU A 143 -3.36 -18.81 3.18
C GLU A 143 -4.79 -18.68 3.72
N LEU A 144 -5.45 -19.80 4.01
CA LEU A 144 -6.84 -19.86 4.50
C LEU A 144 -6.97 -19.48 5.99
N GLU A 145 -5.86 -19.13 6.66
CA GLU A 145 -5.81 -18.88 8.10
C GLU A 145 -5.69 -17.39 8.48
N GLY A 146 -5.94 -16.46 7.55
CA GLY A 146 -5.81 -15.02 7.78
C GLY A 146 -7.10 -14.30 8.20
N GLU A 147 -7.01 -13.56 9.31
CA GLU A 147 -7.96 -12.61 9.90
C GLU A 147 -8.81 -11.86 8.85
N GLY A 148 -10.12 -12.15 8.81
CA GLY A 148 -11.07 -11.59 7.82
C GLY A 148 -12.09 -12.61 7.29
N LEU A 149 -11.88 -13.91 7.54
CA LEU A 149 -13.01 -14.81 7.69
C LEU A 149 -13.81 -14.30 8.88
N VAL A 150 -14.99 -13.74 8.59
CA VAL A 150 -16.08 -13.43 9.52
C VAL A 150 -15.80 -14.03 10.91
N GLU A 151 -15.34 -13.22 11.85
CA GLU A 151 -15.48 -13.58 13.26
C GLU A 151 -16.97 -13.91 13.43
N ASP A 152 -17.25 -15.16 13.78
CA ASP A 152 -18.57 -15.77 13.95
C ASP A 152 -19.34 -16.24 12.70
N PHE A 153 -18.71 -17.13 11.92
CA PHE A 153 -19.27 -18.49 11.81
C PHE A 153 -18.35 -19.51 12.48
N ALA A 154 -17.85 -19.17 13.67
CA ALA A 154 -17.60 -20.14 14.71
C ALA A 154 -18.93 -20.81 15.09
N HIS A 155 -19.42 -21.67 14.20
CA HIS A 155 -20.00 -22.89 14.72
C HIS A 155 -18.91 -23.47 15.62
N LYS A 156 -19.23 -23.53 16.93
CA LYS A 156 -18.79 -24.60 17.83
C LYS A 156 -18.47 -25.84 17.00
N PRO A 157 -17.51 -26.71 17.36
CA PRO A 157 -17.39 -28.02 16.74
C PRO A 157 -18.73 -28.74 16.93
N SER A 158 -19.64 -28.53 15.99
CA SER A 158 -20.91 -29.16 15.89
C SER A 158 -20.51 -30.49 15.32
N THR A 159 -20.60 -31.49 16.19
CA THR A 159 -20.67 -32.89 15.85
C THR A 159 -21.90 -33.08 14.94
N GLY A 160 -21.80 -32.59 13.71
CA GLY A 160 -22.83 -32.54 12.70
C GLY A 160 -22.17 -32.66 11.32
N PRO A 161 -22.86 -33.21 10.33
CA PRO A 161 -22.28 -33.47 9.02
C PRO A 161 -21.80 -32.15 8.40
N THR A 162 -20.52 -32.10 8.03
CA THR A 162 -19.98 -31.08 7.12
C THR A 162 -20.97 -30.92 5.98
N ALA A 163 -21.52 -29.73 5.76
CA ALA A 163 -22.44 -29.49 4.66
C ALA A 163 -21.75 -29.95 3.37
N ALA A 164 -22.25 -31.03 2.79
CA ALA A 164 -21.72 -31.58 1.55
C ALA A 164 -22.21 -30.66 0.44
N TYR A 165 -21.34 -29.75 0.01
CA TYR A 165 -21.60 -28.93 -1.17
C TYR A 165 -21.41 -29.81 -2.40
N GLU A 166 -22.46 -29.96 -3.20
CA GLU A 166 -22.35 -30.49 -4.55
C GLU A 166 -21.87 -29.36 -5.45
N TYR A 167 -20.73 -29.56 -6.10
CA TYR A 167 -20.13 -28.60 -7.03
C TYR A 167 -20.45 -29.06 -8.45
N GLU A 168 -21.11 -28.21 -9.24
CA GLU A 168 -21.19 -28.37 -10.69
C GLU A 168 -20.37 -27.22 -11.32
N PRO A 169 -19.36 -27.48 -12.19
CA PRO A 169 -18.93 -28.75 -12.80
C PRO A 169 -17.92 -29.59 -11.97
N ASP A 170 -16.82 -29.01 -11.46
CA ASP A 170 -15.87 -29.66 -10.53
C ASP A 170 -15.34 -28.63 -9.53
N GLN A 171 -14.99 -29.07 -8.32
CA GLN A 171 -14.48 -28.21 -7.26
C GLN A 171 -13.19 -27.47 -7.69
N ARG A 172 -12.34 -28.13 -8.48
CA ARG A 172 -11.08 -27.56 -8.95
C ARG A 172 -11.31 -26.45 -9.97
N GLU A 173 -12.15 -26.72 -10.97
CA GLU A 173 -12.50 -25.75 -12.01
C GLU A 173 -13.14 -24.49 -11.40
N LEU A 174 -13.98 -24.66 -10.38
CA LEU A 174 -14.59 -23.55 -9.67
C LEU A 174 -13.54 -22.70 -8.91
N LEU A 175 -12.60 -23.34 -8.21
CA LEU A 175 -11.53 -22.65 -7.50
C LEU A 175 -10.57 -21.93 -8.46
N ASP A 176 -10.26 -22.54 -9.59
CA ASP A 176 -9.39 -21.94 -10.62
C ASP A 176 -10.02 -20.69 -11.25
N GLN A 177 -11.35 -20.56 -11.23
CA GLN A 177 -12.06 -19.34 -11.65
C GLN A 177 -12.20 -18.30 -10.52
N ILE A 178 -12.48 -18.75 -9.30
CA ILE A 178 -12.75 -17.85 -8.17
C ILE A 178 -11.47 -17.20 -7.64
N ILE A 179 -10.39 -17.97 -7.49
CA ILE A 179 -9.15 -17.48 -6.86
C ILE A 179 -8.57 -16.28 -7.62
N PRO A 180 -8.40 -16.31 -8.96
CA PRO A 180 -7.88 -15.15 -9.68
C PRO A 180 -8.75 -13.90 -9.52
N ARG A 181 -10.08 -14.07 -9.52
CA ARG A 181 -11.03 -12.98 -9.32
C ARG A 181 -10.93 -12.42 -7.90
N PHE A 182 -10.78 -13.29 -6.90
CA PHE A 182 -10.61 -12.89 -5.52
C PHE A 182 -9.29 -12.13 -5.31
N THR A 183 -8.18 -12.61 -5.88
CA THR A 183 -6.89 -11.91 -5.84
C THR A 183 -6.99 -10.52 -6.49
N ALA A 184 -7.64 -10.40 -7.65
CA ALA A 184 -7.88 -9.11 -8.29
C ALA A 184 -8.72 -8.17 -7.42
N LEU A 185 -9.70 -8.70 -6.70
CA LEU A 185 -10.56 -7.93 -5.78
C LEU A 185 -9.79 -7.45 -4.55
N GLN A 186 -8.88 -8.27 -4.00
CA GLN A 186 -7.98 -7.84 -2.92
C GLN A 186 -7.03 -6.72 -3.36
N VAL A 187 -6.47 -6.81 -4.57
CA VAL A 187 -5.64 -5.73 -5.13
C VAL A 187 -6.47 -4.46 -5.32
N TYR A 188 -7.71 -4.58 -5.82
CA TYR A 188 -8.62 -3.45 -5.96
C TYR A 188 -8.92 -2.76 -4.61
N GLN A 189 -9.27 -3.54 -3.58
CA GLN A 189 -9.48 -3.01 -2.24
C GLN A 189 -8.25 -2.25 -1.72
N ALA A 190 -7.06 -2.86 -1.82
CA ALA A 190 -5.82 -2.26 -1.34
C ALA A 190 -5.45 -0.96 -2.07
N ILE A 191 -5.78 -0.85 -3.37
CA ILE A 191 -5.58 0.39 -4.12
C ILE A 191 -6.53 1.48 -3.63
N LEU A 192 -7.81 1.16 -3.39
CA LEU A 192 -8.77 2.13 -2.83
C LEU A 192 -8.34 2.60 -1.43
N GLU A 193 -7.92 1.68 -0.55
CA GLU A 193 -7.40 2.00 0.78
C GLU A 193 -6.14 2.86 0.71
N SER A 194 -5.25 2.57 -0.24
CA SER A 194 -4.04 3.35 -0.48
C SER A 194 -4.34 4.75 -0.99
N GLN A 195 -5.33 4.92 -1.89
CA GLN A 195 -5.76 6.23 -2.37
C GLN A 195 -6.40 7.03 -1.23
N ALA A 196 -7.28 6.44 -0.43
CA ALA A 196 -7.86 7.09 0.74
C ALA A 196 -6.77 7.56 1.72
N SER A 197 -5.79 6.70 2.00
CA SER A 197 -4.62 7.02 2.80
C SER A 197 -3.76 8.15 2.22
N GLU A 198 -3.56 8.16 0.90
CA GLU A 198 -2.81 9.22 0.21
C GLU A 198 -3.53 10.57 0.34
N HIS A 199 -4.85 10.58 0.15
CA HIS A 199 -5.66 11.79 0.30
C HIS A 199 -5.66 12.32 1.73
N ALA A 200 -5.79 11.44 2.73
CA ALA A 200 -5.71 11.81 4.13
C ALA A 200 -4.34 12.40 4.50
N ALA A 201 -3.25 11.72 4.12
CA ALA A 201 -1.89 12.18 4.37
C ALA A 201 -1.60 13.52 3.68
N ARG A 202 -2.12 13.72 2.46
CA ARG A 202 -1.99 15.00 1.73
C ARG A 202 -2.75 16.13 2.42
N MET A 203 -3.96 15.87 2.91
CA MET A 203 -4.74 16.87 3.63
C MET A 203 -4.02 17.33 4.89
N ILE A 204 -3.46 16.40 5.68
CA ILE A 204 -2.68 16.74 6.88
C ILE A 204 -1.41 17.50 6.52
N ALA A 205 -0.65 17.03 5.53
CA ALA A 205 0.59 17.68 5.10
C ALA A 205 0.34 19.12 4.64
N MET A 206 -0.74 19.35 3.88
CA MET A 206 -1.14 20.69 3.44
C MET A 206 -1.63 21.58 4.57
N ARG A 207 -2.38 21.02 5.53
CA ARG A 207 -2.83 21.78 6.71
C ARG A 207 -1.63 22.27 7.50
N ASN A 208 -0.68 21.37 7.79
CA ASN A 208 0.56 21.71 8.50
C ASN A 208 1.39 22.74 7.71
N ALA A 209 1.49 22.60 6.38
CA ALA A 209 2.18 23.59 5.55
C ALA A 209 1.51 24.97 5.61
N THR A 210 0.18 25.01 5.65
CA THR A 210 -0.60 26.26 5.77
C THR A 210 -0.39 26.92 7.13
N ASP A 211 -0.37 26.13 8.20
CA ASP A 211 -0.15 26.63 9.55
C ASP A 211 1.28 27.16 9.72
N ASN A 212 2.29 26.44 9.21
CA ASN A 212 3.68 26.92 9.16
C ASN A 212 3.83 28.21 8.34
N ALA A 213 3.09 28.35 7.24
CA ALA A 213 3.11 29.57 6.43
C ALA A 213 2.52 30.75 7.18
N LYS A 214 1.43 30.56 7.95
CA LYS A 214 0.85 31.62 8.80
C LYS A 214 1.81 32.08 9.89
N GLU A 215 2.53 31.16 10.52
CA GLU A 215 3.57 31.49 11.49
C GLU A 215 4.67 32.35 10.87
N LEU A 216 5.15 31.98 9.67
CA LEU A 216 6.15 32.74 8.94
C LEU A 216 5.65 34.13 8.54
N VAL A 217 4.40 34.25 8.08
CA VAL A 217 3.77 35.54 7.77
C VAL A 217 3.73 36.43 9.01
N GLY A 218 3.35 35.89 10.17
CA GLY A 218 3.37 36.63 11.43
C GLY A 218 4.77 37.16 11.78
N ALA A 219 5.80 36.32 11.65
CA ALA A 219 7.19 36.72 11.88
C ALA A 219 7.66 37.82 10.91
N LEU A 220 7.36 37.66 9.61
CA LEU A 220 7.71 38.65 8.58
C LEU A 220 6.98 39.98 8.79
N GLN A 221 5.76 39.96 9.32
CA GLN A 221 5.00 41.18 9.62
C GLN A 221 5.62 41.98 10.76
N LEU A 222 6.18 41.30 11.78
CA LEU A 222 6.97 41.97 12.83
C LEU A 222 8.23 42.62 12.26
N VAL A 223 8.96 41.91 11.39
CA VAL A 223 10.14 42.44 10.71
C VAL A 223 9.78 43.65 9.84
N TYR A 224 8.71 43.54 9.06
CA TYR A 224 8.21 44.62 8.22
C TYR A 224 7.90 45.89 9.03
N ASN A 225 7.17 45.75 10.14
CA ASN A 225 6.84 46.88 11.00
C ASN A 225 8.09 47.51 11.63
N LYS A 226 9.07 46.69 12.03
CA LYS A 226 10.35 47.18 12.56
C LYS A 226 11.12 47.98 11.51
N VAL A 227 11.29 47.44 10.31
CA VAL A 227 11.99 48.13 9.20
C VAL A 227 11.25 49.41 8.83
N ARG A 228 9.91 49.37 8.74
CA ARG A 228 9.10 50.56 8.46
C ARG A 228 9.33 51.67 9.48
N GLN A 229 9.36 51.35 10.76
CA GLN A 229 9.64 52.34 11.82
C GLN A 229 11.06 52.91 11.70
N GLN A 230 12.06 52.04 11.46
CA GLN A 230 13.44 52.47 11.25
C GLN A 230 13.58 53.41 10.04
N THR A 231 12.92 53.10 8.92
CA THR A 231 12.90 53.97 7.74
C THR A 231 12.29 55.33 8.05
N ILE A 232 11.12 55.39 8.71
CA ILE A 232 10.49 56.66 9.10
C ILE A 232 11.43 57.48 10.01
N THR A 233 12.09 56.84 10.98
CA THR A 233 13.05 57.54 11.85
C THR A 233 14.26 58.07 11.08
N ASN A 234 14.82 57.27 10.16
CA ASN A 234 15.94 57.71 9.33
C ASN A 234 15.56 58.89 8.43
N ASP A 235 14.39 58.83 7.79
CA ASP A 235 13.89 59.91 6.95
C ASP A 235 13.72 61.21 7.77
N ILE A 236 13.22 61.11 9.01
CA ILE A 236 13.12 62.27 9.92
C ILE A 236 14.50 62.80 10.29
N LEU A 237 15.46 61.92 10.63
CA LEU A 237 16.83 62.32 10.96
C LEU A 237 17.52 63.03 9.79
N ASP A 238 17.30 62.56 8.56
CA ASP A 238 17.84 63.18 7.35
C ASP A 238 17.22 64.58 7.11
N ILE A 239 15.91 64.74 7.32
CA ILE A 239 15.23 66.05 7.20
C ILE A 239 15.77 67.04 8.25
N VAL A 240 15.86 66.63 9.52
CA VAL A 240 16.33 67.49 10.61
C VAL A 240 17.82 67.84 10.42
N GLY A 241 18.65 66.86 10.09
CA GLY A 241 20.08 67.08 9.81
C GLY A 241 20.30 68.02 8.62
N GLY A 242 19.50 67.89 7.56
CA GLY A 242 19.53 68.82 6.42
C GLY A 242 19.10 70.24 6.78
N ALA A 243 18.05 70.38 7.60
CA ALA A 243 17.56 71.68 8.06
C ALA A 243 18.57 72.40 8.98
N GLU A 244 19.20 71.69 9.92
CA GLU A 244 20.23 72.29 10.78
C GLU A 244 21.48 72.70 9.99
N ALA A 245 21.89 71.89 9.00
CA ALA A 245 23.04 72.23 8.14
C ALA A 245 22.83 73.52 7.32
N LEU A 246 21.57 73.84 6.98
CA LEU A 246 21.20 75.09 6.33
C LEU A 246 21.18 76.28 7.30
N ALA A 247 20.79 76.07 8.56
CA ALA A 247 20.73 77.11 9.59
C ALA A 247 22.11 77.46 10.17
N ALA A 248 23.06 76.53 10.14
CA ALA A 248 24.44 76.74 10.59
C ALA A 248 25.33 77.49 9.58
N LYS A 249 24.75 78.03 8.50
CA LYS A 249 25.42 78.71 7.40
C LYS A 249 25.00 80.17 7.33
#